data_AF-A0A6A5AHW2-F1
#
_entry.id   AF-A0A6A5AHW2-F1
#
_cell.length_a   1.000
_cell.length_b   1.000
_cell.length_c   1.000
_cell.angle_alpha   90.00
_cell.angle_beta   90.00
_cell.angle_gamma   90.00
#
_symmetry.space_group_name_H-M   'P 1'
#
loop_
_entity.id
_entity.type
_entity.pdbx_description
1 polymer ?
#
loop_
_entity_poly.entity_id
_entity_poly.type
_entity_poly.pdbx_seq_one_letter_code
_entity_poly.pdbx_strand_id
1 'polypeptide(L)'
;MFNGLLQVMQSGIVPGNANNDNTAPELQKFDMLVYPNRSIQTDGIKAAIMKSFGFGQAGAEVLLIHPNYLLAALNDTQFEKYVTKRSKRAGGLHQYMQDVLSGKNTFVRVKEHAPYTSENEMNVYLNPLARASYNAKEKTWTFGDVSSAKAAKQATDVVTVAAPTPPSFDQLPKKLLESSLAQSGAQLILSSGQGLGIDVEPVATFADYA
;
A
#
# COMPACT_ATOMS: atom_id res chain seq x y z
N MET A 1 4.21 11.69 -20.36
CA MET A 1 4.96 10.42 -20.52
C MET A 1 4.57 9.39 -19.46
N PHE A 2 4.69 9.69 -18.16
CA PHE A 2 4.41 8.75 -17.07
C PHE A 2 3.03 8.04 -17.14
N ASN A 3 1.92 8.78 -17.26
CA ASN A 3 0.58 8.19 -17.38
C ASN A 3 0.44 7.25 -18.59
N GLY A 4 1.09 7.61 -19.70
CA GLY A 4 1.12 6.77 -20.90
C GLY A 4 1.84 5.45 -20.62
N LEU A 5 2.98 5.48 -19.91
CA LEU A 5 3.69 4.26 -19.52
C LEU A 5 2.84 3.35 -18.63
N LEU A 6 2.07 3.91 -17.69
CA LEU A 6 1.13 3.12 -16.88
C LEU A 6 0.06 2.43 -17.76
N GLN A 7 -0.44 3.12 -18.78
CA GLN A 7 -1.40 2.55 -19.73
C GLN A 7 -0.76 1.49 -20.63
N VAL A 8 0.48 1.69 -21.09
CA VAL A 8 1.26 0.70 -21.85
C VAL A 8 1.44 -0.56 -21.02
N MET A 9 1.83 -0.43 -19.75
CA MET A 9 2.00 -1.57 -18.85
C MET A 9 0.69 -2.32 -18.62
N GLN A 10 -0.42 -1.61 -18.46
CA GLN A 10 -1.74 -2.22 -18.24
C GLN A 10 -2.32 -2.90 -19.49
N SER A 11 -2.03 -2.40 -20.68
CA SER A 11 -2.61 -2.89 -21.95
C SER A 11 -1.69 -3.82 -22.74
N GLY A 12 -0.38 -3.76 -22.51
CA GLY A 12 0.63 -4.41 -23.35
C GLY A 12 0.82 -3.76 -24.72
N ILE A 13 0.22 -2.59 -24.98
CA ILE A 13 0.33 -1.90 -26.27
C ILE A 13 1.44 -0.85 -26.18
N VAL A 14 2.47 -0.99 -27.01
CA VAL A 14 3.48 0.06 -27.21
C VAL A 14 2.99 0.97 -28.35
N PRO A 15 2.64 2.25 -28.09
CA PRO A 15 2.18 3.16 -29.13
C PRO A 15 3.33 3.54 -30.06
N GLY A 16 3.08 3.50 -31.36
CA GLY A 16 4.04 3.99 -32.37
C GLY A 16 3.93 5.50 -32.55
N ASN A 17 5.03 6.13 -32.98
CA ASN A 17 5.01 7.52 -33.41
C ASN A 17 4.48 7.60 -34.86
N ALA A 18 3.20 7.93 -35.02
CA ALA A 18 2.57 8.04 -36.34
C ALA A 18 3.22 9.10 -37.26
N ASN A 19 3.93 10.07 -36.69
CA ASN A 19 4.66 11.09 -37.46
C ASN A 19 6.08 10.63 -37.86
N ASN A 20 6.52 9.43 -37.48
CA ASN A 20 7.82 8.89 -37.88
C ASN A 20 7.71 8.22 -39.26
N ASP A 21 7.84 9.02 -40.31
CA ASP A 21 7.88 8.56 -41.70
C ASP A 21 9.24 7.94 -42.05
N ASN A 22 10.34 8.57 -41.64
CA ASN A 22 11.70 8.09 -41.82
C ASN A 22 12.57 8.36 -40.60
N THR A 23 13.26 7.33 -40.11
CA THR A 23 14.19 7.47 -38.96
C THR A 23 15.55 8.00 -39.45
N ALA A 24 16.13 8.94 -38.70
CA ALA A 24 17.39 9.59 -39.06
C ALA A 24 18.55 8.57 -39.11
N PRO A 25 19.41 8.59 -40.15
CA PRO A 25 20.52 7.63 -40.31
C PRO A 25 21.49 7.59 -39.12
N GLU A 26 21.69 8.71 -38.43
CA GLU A 26 22.59 8.82 -37.26
C GLU A 26 22.12 7.97 -36.08
N LEU A 27 20.83 7.61 -36.03
CA LEU A 27 20.26 6.78 -34.98
C LEU A 27 20.52 5.29 -35.21
N GLN A 28 20.94 4.88 -36.42
CA GLN A 28 21.20 3.48 -36.77
C GLN A 28 22.33 2.86 -35.92
N LYS A 29 23.25 3.68 -35.42
CA LYS A 29 24.34 3.24 -34.53
C LYS A 29 23.85 2.72 -33.17
N PHE A 30 22.61 2.98 -32.79
CA PHE A 30 22.02 2.54 -31.53
C PHE A 30 21.24 1.24 -31.72
N ASP A 31 21.96 0.13 -31.73
CA ASP A 31 21.46 -1.23 -31.95
C ASP A 31 20.42 -1.72 -30.92
N MET A 32 20.44 -1.17 -29.71
CA MET A 32 19.46 -1.48 -28.65
C MET A 32 18.15 -0.69 -28.73
N LEU A 33 17.99 0.24 -29.69
CA LEU A 33 16.80 1.08 -29.80
C LEU A 33 15.98 0.73 -31.05
N VAL A 34 14.66 0.70 -30.89
CA VAL A 34 13.69 0.51 -31.97
C VAL A 34 12.75 1.72 -32.02
N TYR A 35 12.48 2.23 -33.22
CA TYR A 35 11.68 3.43 -33.45
C TYR A 35 10.37 3.10 -34.21
N PRO A 36 9.35 2.56 -33.53
CA PRO A 36 8.11 2.13 -34.19
C PRO A 36 7.28 3.33 -34.67
N ASN A 37 6.74 3.24 -35.89
CA ASN A 37 5.76 4.21 -36.42
C ASN A 37 4.30 3.73 -36.32
N ARG A 38 4.09 2.50 -35.86
CA ARG A 38 2.78 1.89 -35.63
C ARG A 38 2.75 1.25 -34.25
N SER A 39 1.57 1.16 -33.66
CA SER A 39 1.41 0.50 -32.36
C SER A 39 1.68 -0.99 -32.46
N ILE A 40 2.36 -1.53 -31.44
CA ILE A 40 2.72 -2.95 -31.35
C ILE A 40 2.04 -3.51 -30.10
N GLN A 41 1.20 -4.53 -30.29
CA GLN A 41 0.67 -5.33 -29.19
C GLN A 41 1.74 -6.34 -28.78
N THR A 42 2.14 -6.33 -27.52
CA THR A 42 3.01 -7.35 -26.93
C THR A 42 2.21 -8.34 -26.10
N ASP A 43 2.90 -9.37 -25.60
CA ASP A 43 2.40 -10.33 -24.60
C ASP A 43 2.36 -9.74 -23.17
N GLY A 44 2.92 -8.56 -22.98
CA GLY A 44 3.00 -7.83 -21.72
C GLY A 44 4.27 -6.98 -21.63
N ILE A 45 4.28 -5.99 -20.75
CA ILE A 45 5.45 -5.12 -20.52
C ILE A 45 5.86 -5.22 -19.06
N LYS A 46 7.07 -5.75 -18.82
CA LYS A 46 7.60 -5.99 -17.46
C LYS A 46 8.11 -4.72 -16.78
N ALA A 47 8.72 -3.84 -17.56
CA ALA A 47 9.29 -2.59 -17.08
C ALA A 47 9.27 -1.53 -18.19
N ALA A 48 9.32 -0.27 -17.80
CA ALA A 48 9.43 0.86 -18.71
C ALA A 48 10.38 1.91 -18.12
N ILE A 49 11.16 2.57 -18.97
CA ILE A 49 12.04 3.66 -18.56
C ILE A 49 11.54 4.98 -19.15
N MET A 50 11.49 6.00 -18.31
CA MET A 50 11.14 7.37 -18.70
C MET A 50 12.36 8.25 -18.49
N LYS A 51 12.78 8.94 -19.54
CA LYS A 51 13.89 9.90 -19.49
C LYS A 51 13.40 11.29 -19.87
N SER A 52 13.80 12.30 -19.12
CA SER A 52 13.43 13.70 -19.34
C SER A 52 14.67 14.59 -19.22
N PHE A 53 14.77 15.59 -20.10
CA PHE A 53 15.85 16.58 -20.11
C PHE A 53 15.25 17.99 -20.15
N GLY A 54 15.56 18.81 -19.15
CA GLY A 54 15.15 20.20 -19.03
C GLY A 54 16.33 21.17 -19.15
N PHE A 55 16.00 22.45 -19.28
CA PHE A 55 16.98 23.53 -19.28
C PHE A 55 17.78 23.58 -17.97
N GLY A 56 19.02 24.06 -18.04
CA GLY A 56 19.89 24.15 -16.86
C GLY A 56 20.46 22.80 -16.40
N GLN A 57 20.68 21.86 -17.34
CA GLN A 57 21.24 20.54 -17.05
C GLN A 57 20.34 19.68 -16.11
N ALA A 58 19.04 19.94 -16.09
CA ALA A 58 18.08 19.18 -15.31
C ALA A 58 17.66 17.90 -16.04
N GLY A 59 18.42 16.82 -15.84
CA GLY A 59 18.07 15.47 -16.32
C GLY A 59 17.37 14.64 -15.25
N ALA A 60 16.39 13.82 -15.64
CA ALA A 60 15.75 12.85 -14.76
C ALA A 60 15.45 11.54 -15.50
N GLU A 61 15.53 10.43 -14.77
CA GLU A 61 15.22 9.09 -15.25
C GLU A 61 14.38 8.35 -14.21
N VAL A 62 13.36 7.63 -14.68
CA VAL A 62 12.44 6.86 -13.84
C VAL A 62 12.26 5.47 -14.45
N LEU A 63 12.57 4.45 -13.66
CA LEU A 63 12.28 3.06 -13.98
C LEU A 63 10.94 2.65 -13.33
N LEU A 64 10.01 2.20 -14.14
CA LEU A 64 8.73 1.64 -13.72
C LEU A 64 8.76 0.11 -13.85
N ILE A 65 8.30 -0.59 -12.83
CA ILE A 65 8.19 -2.06 -12.81
C ILE A 65 6.71 -2.44 -12.76
N HIS A 66 6.32 -3.49 -13.48
CA HIS A 66 4.92 -3.90 -13.59
C HIS A 66 4.34 -4.28 -12.22
N PRO A 67 3.13 -3.80 -11.85
CA PRO A 67 2.58 -4.00 -10.51
C PRO A 67 2.36 -5.47 -10.13
N ASN A 68 2.23 -6.37 -11.12
CA ASN A 68 2.15 -7.82 -10.84
C ASN A 68 3.34 -8.35 -10.04
N TYR A 69 4.53 -7.77 -10.19
CA TYR A 69 5.69 -8.19 -9.39
C TYR A 69 5.50 -7.86 -7.90
N LEU A 70 4.85 -6.75 -7.56
CA LEU A 70 4.49 -6.42 -6.19
C LEU A 70 3.41 -7.37 -5.66
N LEU A 71 2.41 -7.68 -6.49
CA LEU A 71 1.31 -8.55 -6.10
C LEU A 71 1.76 -10.01 -5.91
N ALA A 72 2.76 -10.46 -6.68
CA ALA A 72 3.37 -11.77 -6.55
C ALA A 72 4.14 -11.97 -5.23
N ALA A 73 4.47 -10.89 -4.52
CA ALA A 73 5.11 -10.97 -3.20
C ALA A 73 4.10 -11.19 -2.05
N LEU A 74 2.79 -11.15 -2.33
CA LEU A 74 1.75 -11.41 -1.35
C LEU A 74 1.43 -12.90 -1.31
N ASN A 75 1.07 -13.42 -0.12
CA ASN A 75 0.49 -14.76 -0.05
C ASN A 75 -0.95 -14.77 -0.58
N ASP A 76 -1.46 -15.94 -0.94
CA ASP A 76 -2.77 -16.11 -1.55
C ASP A 76 -3.90 -15.48 -0.72
N THR A 77 -3.86 -15.66 0.60
CA THR A 77 -4.89 -15.10 1.48
C THR A 77 -4.89 -13.57 1.51
N GLN A 78 -3.71 -12.94 1.40
CA GLN A 78 -3.55 -11.49 1.32
C GLN A 78 -3.97 -10.97 -0.04
N PHE A 79 -3.60 -11.69 -1.11
CA PHE A 79 -3.97 -11.37 -2.47
C PHE A 79 -5.49 -11.39 -2.66
N GLU A 80 -6.17 -12.45 -2.21
CA GLU A 80 -7.64 -12.56 -2.30
C GLU A 80 -8.36 -11.46 -1.51
N LYS A 81 -7.87 -11.14 -0.31
CA LYS A 81 -8.37 -10.00 0.48
C LYS A 81 -8.19 -8.68 -0.27
N TYR A 82 -7.07 -8.50 -0.96
CA TYR A 82 -6.81 -7.31 -1.77
C TYR A 82 -7.76 -7.24 -2.96
N VAL A 83 -7.90 -8.32 -3.74
CA VAL A 83 -8.78 -8.41 -4.92
C VAL A 83 -10.22 -8.07 -4.53
N THR A 84 -10.73 -8.66 -3.45
CA THR A 84 -12.09 -8.37 -2.94
C THR A 84 -12.28 -6.90 -2.60
N LYS A 85 -11.31 -6.29 -1.89
CA LYS A 85 -11.36 -4.85 -1.54
C LYS A 85 -11.27 -3.95 -2.77
N ARG A 86 -10.42 -4.30 -3.75
CA ARG A 86 -10.25 -3.55 -5.00
C ARG A 86 -11.53 -3.58 -5.84
N SER A 87 -12.15 -4.75 -6.01
CA SER A 87 -13.38 -4.91 -6.79
C SER A 87 -14.53 -4.09 -6.21
N LYS A 88 -14.71 -4.10 -4.88
CA LYS A 88 -15.70 -3.24 -4.21
C LYS A 88 -15.45 -1.75 -4.48
N ARG A 89 -14.20 -1.31 -4.43
CA ARG A 89 -13.82 0.09 -4.71
C ARG A 89 -14.05 0.47 -6.17
N ALA A 90 -13.70 -0.41 -7.11
CA ALA A 90 -13.90 -0.18 -8.54
C ALA A 90 -15.39 -0.04 -8.88
N GLY A 91 -16.25 -0.89 -8.31
CA GLY A 91 -17.71 -0.76 -8.46
C GLY A 91 -18.25 0.56 -7.93
N GLY A 92 -17.82 0.98 -6.74
CA GLY A 92 -18.22 2.27 -6.16
C GLY A 92 -17.72 3.48 -6.97
N LEU A 93 -16.49 3.42 -7.50
CA LEU A 93 -15.97 4.45 -8.40
C LEU A 93 -16.78 4.51 -9.69
N HIS A 94 -17.11 3.37 -10.29
CA HIS A 94 -17.90 3.33 -11.52
C HIS A 94 -19.26 4.00 -11.33
N GLN A 95 -19.98 3.65 -10.25
CA GLN A 95 -21.26 4.28 -9.91
C GLN A 95 -21.11 5.80 -9.71
N TYR A 96 -20.12 6.23 -8.93
CA TYR A 96 -19.86 7.65 -8.72
C TYR A 96 -19.57 8.40 -10.02
N MET A 97 -18.75 7.83 -10.90
CA MET A 97 -18.44 8.44 -12.20
C MET A 97 -19.67 8.55 -13.10
N GLN A 98 -20.56 7.54 -13.10
CA GLN A 98 -21.83 7.62 -13.83
C GLN A 98 -22.73 8.74 -13.29
N ASP A 99 -22.83 8.90 -11.97
CA ASP A 99 -23.59 9.99 -11.36
C ASP A 99 -23.02 11.37 -11.73
N VAL A 100 -21.68 11.48 -11.80
CA VAL A 100 -21.01 12.70 -12.26
C VAL A 100 -21.34 13.02 -13.71
N LEU A 101 -21.21 12.04 -14.61
CA LEU A 101 -21.54 12.21 -16.02
C LEU A 101 -23.01 12.53 -16.26
N SER A 102 -23.89 12.01 -15.41
CA SER A 102 -25.33 12.27 -15.43
C SER A 102 -25.72 13.62 -14.79
N GLY A 103 -24.77 14.37 -14.23
CA GLY A 103 -25.02 15.62 -13.53
C GLY A 103 -25.68 15.48 -12.15
N LYS A 104 -25.81 14.26 -11.61
CA LYS A 104 -26.36 14.02 -10.26
C LYS A 104 -25.38 14.38 -9.16
N ASN A 105 -24.08 14.23 -9.42
CA ASN A 105 -22.99 14.56 -8.51
C ASN A 105 -21.98 15.48 -9.20
N THR A 106 -21.25 16.27 -8.43
CA THR A 106 -20.12 17.04 -8.95
C THR A 106 -18.87 16.15 -9.04
N PHE A 107 -18.04 16.35 -10.07
CA PHE A 107 -16.77 15.62 -10.18
C PHE A 107 -15.85 15.92 -8.98
N VAL A 108 -15.73 17.21 -8.65
CA VAL A 108 -14.98 17.70 -7.50
C VAL A 108 -15.94 18.04 -6.36
N ARG A 109 -15.68 17.48 -5.18
CA ARG A 109 -16.40 17.82 -3.94
C ARG A 109 -15.51 18.71 -3.08
N VAL A 110 -15.79 20.00 -3.09
CA VAL A 110 -15.08 20.99 -2.26
C VAL A 110 -15.40 20.71 -0.79
N LYS A 111 -14.37 20.75 0.07
CA LYS A 111 -14.51 20.55 1.51
C LYS A 111 -14.51 21.92 2.20
N GLU A 112 -15.50 22.17 3.04
CA GLU A 112 -15.65 23.44 3.75
C GLU A 112 -14.75 23.56 5.00
N HIS A 113 -14.42 22.44 5.64
CA HIS A 113 -13.67 22.40 6.89
C HIS A 113 -12.73 21.20 6.96
N ALA A 114 -11.74 21.31 7.85
CA ALA A 114 -10.84 20.21 8.19
C ALA A 114 -11.61 19.05 8.87
N PRO A 115 -11.07 17.82 8.84
CA PRO A 115 -11.70 16.67 9.50
C PRO A 115 -11.64 16.71 11.04
N TYR A 116 -11.07 17.75 11.65
CA TYR A 116 -10.97 17.97 13.10
C TYR A 116 -11.49 19.36 13.44
N THR A 117 -11.97 19.52 14.69
CA THR A 117 -12.36 20.82 15.24
C THR A 117 -11.13 21.58 15.74
N SER A 118 -11.24 22.89 15.93
CA SER A 118 -10.15 23.74 16.41
C SER A 118 -9.65 23.32 17.80
N GLU A 119 -10.52 22.79 18.65
CA GLU A 119 -10.15 22.29 19.98
C GLU A 119 -9.34 20.98 19.92
N ASN A 120 -9.59 20.17 18.89
CA ASN A 120 -8.95 18.87 18.70
C ASN A 120 -7.72 18.94 17.77
N GLU A 121 -7.47 20.07 17.13
CA GLU A 121 -6.40 20.28 16.15
C GLU A 121 -5.03 19.89 16.70
N MET A 122 -4.65 20.44 17.87
CA MET A 122 -3.36 20.16 18.50
C MET A 122 -3.21 18.68 18.86
N ASN A 123 -4.27 18.05 19.36
CA ASN A 123 -4.26 16.63 19.75
C ASN A 123 -4.10 15.71 18.53
N VAL A 124 -4.68 16.08 17.39
CA VAL A 124 -4.51 15.33 16.14
C VAL A 124 -3.09 15.49 15.60
N TYR A 125 -2.54 16.70 15.57
CA TYR A 125 -1.19 16.94 15.05
C TYR A 125 -0.10 16.27 15.89
N LEU A 126 -0.25 16.25 17.21
CA LEU A 126 0.74 15.64 18.11
C LEU A 126 0.63 14.11 18.19
N ASN A 127 -0.39 13.51 17.58
CA ASN A 127 -0.60 12.07 17.62
C ASN A 127 -0.36 11.41 16.25
N PRO A 128 0.78 10.74 16.02
CA PRO A 128 1.08 10.07 14.73
C PRO A 128 0.13 8.91 14.39
N LEU A 129 -0.61 8.42 15.38
CA LEU A 129 -1.53 7.29 15.26
C LEU A 129 -3.00 7.72 15.19
N ALA A 130 -3.28 9.02 15.23
CA ALA A 130 -4.62 9.54 15.00
C ALA A 130 -5.13 9.12 13.60
N ARG A 131 -6.33 8.55 13.53
CA ARG A 131 -7.00 8.20 12.27
C ARG A 131 -8.44 8.70 12.28
N ALA A 132 -8.88 9.24 11.15
CA ALA A 132 -10.27 9.65 10.98
C ALA A 132 -11.18 8.42 10.84
N SER A 133 -12.41 8.55 11.31
CA SER A 133 -13.45 7.53 11.18
C SER A 133 -14.63 8.08 10.39
N TYR A 134 -15.37 7.21 9.69
CA TYR A 134 -16.51 7.67 8.91
C TYR A 134 -17.67 8.02 9.82
N ASN A 135 -18.06 9.29 9.85
CA ASN A 135 -19.23 9.77 10.55
C ASN A 135 -20.46 9.61 9.63
N ALA A 136 -21.31 8.64 9.95
CA ALA A 136 -22.52 8.37 9.17
C ALA A 136 -23.55 9.52 9.19
N LYS A 137 -23.56 10.36 10.23
CA LYS A 137 -24.49 11.50 10.35
C LYS A 137 -24.14 12.61 9.36
N GLU A 138 -22.86 12.96 9.33
CA GLU A 138 -22.33 14.03 8.47
C GLU A 138 -21.92 13.53 7.08
N LYS A 139 -21.96 12.20 6.87
CA LYS A 139 -21.51 11.52 5.65
C LYS A 139 -20.07 11.89 5.24
N THR A 140 -19.22 12.21 6.22
CA THR A 140 -17.84 12.64 6.05
C THR A 140 -16.91 11.90 7.00
N TRP A 141 -15.60 12.05 6.82
CA TRP A 141 -14.59 11.47 7.70
C TRP A 141 -14.14 12.50 8.72
N THR A 142 -14.31 12.21 10.01
CA THR A 142 -13.95 13.11 11.11
C THR A 142 -13.10 12.41 12.16
N PHE A 143 -12.28 13.20 12.86
CA PHE A 143 -11.60 12.78 14.07
C PHE A 143 -12.56 12.91 15.26
N GLY A 144 -12.74 11.82 16.01
CA GLY A 144 -13.39 11.87 17.32
C GLY A 144 -12.47 12.51 18.36
N ASP A 145 -12.78 12.37 19.64
CA ASP A 145 -11.92 12.88 20.70
C ASP A 145 -10.57 12.13 20.77
N VAL A 146 -9.53 12.77 20.26
CA VAL A 146 -8.15 12.24 20.20
C VAL A 146 -7.42 12.44 21.52
N SER A 147 -7.97 13.23 22.46
CA SER A 147 -7.42 13.47 23.81
C SER A 147 -7.54 12.24 24.73
N SER A 148 -8.54 11.39 24.49
CA SER A 148 -8.78 10.23 25.34
C SER A 148 -7.66 9.18 25.22
N ALA A 149 -7.15 8.73 26.36
CA ALA A 149 -5.98 7.86 26.60
C ALA A 149 -5.89 6.52 25.82
N LYS A 150 -6.82 6.24 24.88
CA LYS A 150 -6.71 5.15 23.89
C LYS A 150 -5.64 5.41 22.83
N ALA A 151 -5.31 6.67 22.54
CA ALA A 151 -4.22 7.06 21.64
C ALA A 151 -2.84 7.07 22.32
N ALA A 152 -2.78 7.48 23.60
CA ALA A 152 -1.53 7.63 24.34
C ALA A 152 -0.82 6.29 24.62
N LYS A 153 -1.54 5.17 24.69
CA LYS A 153 -0.94 3.83 24.85
C LYS A 153 -0.08 3.37 23.67
N GLN A 154 -0.08 4.12 22.58
CA GLN A 154 0.55 3.73 21.33
C GLN A 154 1.66 4.72 20.92
N ALA A 155 1.74 5.89 21.57
CA ALA A 155 2.73 6.93 21.30
C ALA A 155 3.99 6.85 22.19
N THR A 156 3.94 6.16 23.34
CA THR A 156 5.11 6.01 24.25
C THR A 156 6.12 4.95 23.83
N ASP A 157 5.85 4.14 22.80
CA ASP A 157 6.74 3.05 22.38
C ASP A 157 7.71 3.41 21.23
N VAL A 158 7.82 4.69 20.84
CA VAL A 158 8.59 5.09 19.63
C VAL A 158 10.05 5.49 19.93
N VAL A 159 10.57 5.21 21.13
CA VAL A 159 12.03 5.32 21.41
C VAL A 159 12.61 3.97 21.83
N THR A 160 12.28 2.92 21.09
CA THR A 160 13.15 1.75 20.91
C THR A 160 12.86 1.17 19.53
N VAL A 161 13.91 0.77 18.82
CA VAL A 161 13.80 0.11 17.52
C VAL A 161 13.13 -1.25 17.73
N ALA A 162 11.80 -1.30 17.64
CA ALA A 162 11.02 -2.53 17.66
C ALA A 162 9.73 -2.36 16.82
N ALA A 163 9.37 -3.43 16.10
CA ALA A 163 8.36 -3.48 15.06
C ALA A 163 6.95 -2.97 15.46
N PRO A 164 6.15 -2.47 14.51
CA PRO A 164 4.81 -1.95 14.79
C PRO A 164 3.85 -3.07 15.22
N THR A 165 3.23 -2.89 16.39
CA THR A 165 2.26 -3.81 16.98
C THR A 165 0.98 -3.92 16.13
N PRO A 166 0.61 -5.11 15.61
CA PRO A 166 -0.67 -5.37 14.95
C PRO A 166 -1.84 -5.48 15.96
N PRO A 167 -3.11 -5.50 15.51
CA PRO A 167 -4.26 -5.38 16.39
C PRO A 167 -4.46 -6.61 17.28
N SER A 168 -4.73 -6.39 18.57
CA SER A 168 -5.32 -7.31 19.56
C SER A 168 -4.67 -8.70 19.80
N PHE A 169 -3.61 -9.07 19.10
CA PHE A 169 -2.92 -10.33 19.35
C PHE A 169 -2.06 -10.28 20.63
N ASP A 170 -1.57 -9.12 21.08
CA ASP A 170 -0.62 -9.02 22.22
C ASP A 170 -1.05 -9.68 23.52
N GLN A 171 -2.35 -9.77 23.80
CA GLN A 171 -2.80 -10.39 25.04
C GLN A 171 -2.73 -11.92 25.00
N LEU A 172 -2.80 -12.54 23.82
CA LEU A 172 -2.91 -13.99 23.70
C LEU A 172 -1.56 -14.69 23.93
N PRO A 173 -0.45 -14.31 23.27
CA PRO A 173 0.88 -14.81 23.57
C PRO A 173 1.30 -14.49 25.00
N LYS A 174 1.01 -13.26 25.47
CA LYS A 174 1.31 -12.88 26.86
C LYS A 174 0.57 -13.74 27.87
N LYS A 175 -0.73 -13.96 27.69
CA LYS A 175 -1.53 -14.84 28.55
C LYS A 175 -1.09 -16.30 28.44
N LEU A 176 -0.76 -16.78 27.25
CA LEU A 176 -0.24 -18.13 27.04
C LEU A 176 1.09 -18.33 27.78
N LEU A 177 2.02 -17.39 27.65
CA LEU A 177 3.29 -17.39 28.38
C LEU A 177 3.10 -17.30 29.90
N GLU A 178 2.23 -16.41 30.37
CA GLU A 178 1.90 -16.28 31.80
C GLU A 178 1.29 -17.58 32.34
N SER A 179 0.38 -18.21 31.59
CA SER A 179 -0.24 -19.47 31.96
C SER A 179 0.73 -20.65 31.94
N SER A 180 1.61 -20.73 30.93
CA SER A 180 2.61 -21.80 30.81
C SER A 180 3.68 -21.67 31.88
N LEU A 181 4.08 -20.45 32.24
CA LEU A 181 5.07 -20.21 33.30
C LEU A 181 4.49 -20.52 34.69
N ALA A 182 3.23 -20.19 34.94
CA ALA A 182 2.55 -20.49 36.20
C ALA A 182 2.31 -22.00 36.39
N GLN A 183 1.88 -22.72 35.35
CA GLN A 183 1.65 -24.17 35.42
C GLN A 183 2.96 -24.97 35.44
N SER A 184 3.90 -24.65 34.56
CA SER A 184 5.16 -25.40 34.45
C SER A 184 6.11 -25.08 35.59
N GLY A 185 6.10 -23.86 36.14
CA GLY A 185 6.93 -23.47 37.28
C GLY A 185 6.64 -24.29 38.54
N ALA A 186 5.36 -24.65 38.78
CA ALA A 186 4.99 -25.52 39.90
C ALA A 186 5.42 -26.97 39.67
N GLN A 187 5.39 -27.48 38.44
CA GLN A 187 5.74 -28.86 38.11
C GLN A 187 7.27 -29.09 38.01
N LEU A 188 8.01 -28.12 37.46
CA LEU A 188 9.47 -28.16 37.29
C LEU A 188 10.23 -28.12 38.64
N ILE A 189 9.66 -27.49 39.67
CA ILE A 189 10.24 -27.50 41.03
C ILE A 189 10.13 -28.88 41.70
N LEU A 190 9.14 -29.68 41.30
CA LEU A 190 8.78 -30.95 41.93
C LEU A 190 9.28 -32.19 41.15
N SER A 191 9.60 -32.08 39.86
CA SER A 191 10.09 -33.18 39.03
C SER A 191 11.52 -32.96 38.53
N SER A 192 12.47 -33.77 39.01
CA SER A 192 13.79 -33.85 38.38
C SER A 192 13.67 -34.54 37.02
N GLY A 193 13.95 -33.80 35.94
CA GLY A 193 14.06 -34.35 34.58
C GLY A 193 13.01 -33.89 33.54
N GLN A 194 12.09 -32.98 33.87
CA GLN A 194 11.23 -32.34 32.88
C GLN A 194 11.83 -31.00 32.41
N GLY A 195 11.66 -30.66 31.13
CA GLY A 195 12.12 -29.40 30.53
C GLY A 195 11.00 -28.73 29.72
N LEU A 196 10.99 -27.40 29.70
CA LEU A 196 10.04 -26.59 28.93
C LEU A 196 10.72 -26.04 27.68
N GLY A 197 10.17 -26.33 26.51
CA GLY A 197 10.58 -25.72 25.24
C GLY A 197 9.50 -24.76 24.75
N ILE A 198 9.88 -23.52 24.45
CA ILE A 198 9.01 -22.53 23.82
C ILE A 198 9.66 -22.19 22.48
N ASP A 199 8.87 -22.27 21.42
CA ASP A 199 9.31 -21.99 20.06
C ASP A 199 8.50 -20.83 19.48
N VAL A 200 9.16 -19.95 18.73
CA VAL A 200 8.55 -18.78 18.10
C VAL A 200 9.16 -18.62 16.73
N GLU A 201 8.32 -18.75 15.71
CA GLU A 201 8.73 -18.61 14.33
C GLU A 201 8.08 -17.38 13.69
N PRO A 202 8.83 -16.56 12.92
CA PRO A 202 8.25 -15.54 12.07
C PRO A 202 7.23 -16.15 11.11
N VAL A 203 6.13 -15.44 10.87
CA VAL A 203 5.12 -15.86 9.87
C VAL A 203 5.75 -16.05 8.48
N ALA A 204 6.83 -15.32 8.19
CA ALA A 204 7.58 -15.42 6.94
C ALA A 204 8.29 -16.77 6.75
N THR A 205 8.64 -17.49 7.83
CA THR A 205 9.39 -18.76 7.78
C THR A 205 8.63 -19.86 7.04
N PHE A 206 7.30 -19.81 7.01
CA PHE A 206 6.45 -20.85 6.41
C PHE A 206 6.02 -20.55 4.97
N ALA A 207 6.51 -19.47 4.36
CA ALA A 207 6.12 -19.06 3.02
C ALA A 207 6.49 -20.07 1.92
N ASP A 208 7.50 -20.92 2.16
CA ASP A 208 7.99 -21.92 1.19
C ASP A 208 7.26 -23.29 1.29
N TYR A 209 6.33 -23.45 2.24
CA TYR A 209 5.66 -24.74 2.55
C TYR A 209 4.14 -24.74 2.37
N ALA A 210 3.56 -23.67 1.80
CA ALA A 210 2.14 -23.55 1.48
C ALA A 210 1.92 -23.60 -0.03
#